data_AF-A0A9Q0L1P8-F1
#
_entry.id   AF-A0A9Q0L1P8-F1
#
_cell.length_a   1.000
_cell.length_b   1.000
_cell.length_c   1.000
_cell.angle_alpha   90.00
_cell.angle_beta   90.00
_cell.angle_gamma   90.00
#
_symmetry.space_group_name_H-M   'P 1'
#
loop_
_entity.id
_entity.type
_entity.pdbx_description
1 polymer ?
#
loop_
_entity_poly.entity_id
_entity_poly.type
_entity_poly.pdbx_seq_one_letter_code
_entity_poly.pdbx_strand_id
1 'polypeptide(L)'
;MHSRIAPFRNKSVDKWQRKTQVTTGSAAFKGNLKAFNQNISEQVADYMRNPSKMMRSMQLHRSTVGVLGSVPETEPDIKEKGVNVDGDPELLDDSEFYQQLLKEFFETFDAKSSETAFYALKRLQTKKRKIVERRASKSRKIRYHVHEKIVNFMAPEPMNLPPMAPKLFENLFGLKKQQSASMA
;
A
#
# COMPACT_ATOMS: atom_id res chain seq x y z
N MET A 1 -19.79 -20.72 31.07
CA MET A 1 -20.57 -21.77 30.38
C MET A 1 -19.88 -22.36 29.15
N HIS A 2 -19.27 -21.55 28.28
CA HIS A 2 -18.73 -22.02 26.99
C HIS A 2 -17.59 -23.04 27.05
N SER A 3 -16.81 -23.10 28.14
CA SER A 3 -15.69 -24.03 28.28
C SER A 3 -16.11 -25.51 28.38
N ARG A 4 -17.26 -25.80 29.00
CA ARG A 4 -17.74 -27.18 29.18
C ARG A 4 -18.18 -27.84 27.88
N ILE A 5 -18.69 -27.05 26.93
CA ILE A 5 -19.20 -27.56 25.64
C ILE A 5 -18.12 -27.54 24.54
N ALA A 6 -16.99 -26.88 24.78
CA ALA A 6 -15.91 -26.73 23.81
C ALA A 6 -15.40 -28.07 23.22
N PRO A 7 -15.23 -29.17 24.00
CA PRO A 7 -14.80 -30.44 23.45
C PRO A 7 -15.81 -31.05 22.47
N PHE A 8 -17.10 -30.99 22.82
CA PHE A 8 -18.19 -31.49 21.98
C PHE A 8 -18.33 -30.66 20.69
N ARG A 9 -18.28 -29.33 20.81
CA ARG A 9 -18.34 -28.40 19.69
C ARG A 9 -17.19 -28.66 18.72
N ASN A 10 -15.94 -28.66 19.20
CA ASN A 10 -14.75 -28.86 18.37
C ASN A 10 -14.82 -30.22 17.66
N LYS A 11 -15.14 -31.30 18.39
CA LYS A 11 -15.28 -32.64 17.81
C LYS A 11 -16.36 -32.72 16.73
N SER A 12 -17.48 -32.02 16.92
CA SER A 12 -18.57 -32.00 15.95
C SER A 12 -18.20 -31.21 14.70
N VAL A 13 -17.62 -30.01 14.86
CA VAL A 13 -17.17 -29.17 13.73
C VAL A 13 -16.11 -29.89 12.90
N ASP A 14 -15.10 -30.46 13.54
CA ASP A 14 -14.01 -31.16 12.83
C ASP A 14 -14.51 -32.44 12.14
N LYS A 15 -15.54 -33.11 12.70
CA LYS A 15 -16.20 -34.25 12.05
C LYS A 15 -16.90 -33.82 10.76
N TRP A 16 -17.64 -32.71 10.79
CA TRP A 16 -18.33 -32.21 9.60
C TRP A 16 -17.35 -31.69 8.55
N GLN A 17 -16.27 -31.00 8.96
CA GLN A 17 -15.18 -30.63 8.05
C GLN A 17 -14.65 -31.84 7.28
N ARG A 18 -14.25 -32.90 7.98
CA ARG A 18 -13.70 -34.11 7.35
C ARG A 18 -14.71 -34.75 6.39
N LYS A 19 -15.99 -34.78 6.76
CA LYS A 19 -17.04 -35.32 5.90
C LYS A 19 -17.18 -34.52 4.61
N THR A 20 -17.14 -33.19 4.69
CA THR A 20 -17.18 -32.31 3.51
C THR A 20 -15.96 -32.49 2.61
N GLN A 21 -14.76 -32.63 3.20
CA GLN A 21 -13.52 -32.88 2.44
C GLN A 21 -13.57 -34.21 1.66
N VAL A 22 -14.14 -35.26 2.26
CA VAL A 22 -14.28 -36.57 1.59
C VAL A 22 -15.23 -36.49 0.39
N THR A 23 -16.31 -35.72 0.50
CA THR A 23 -17.30 -35.56 -0.59
C THR A 23 -16.79 -34.73 -1.76
N THR A 24 -15.90 -33.76 -1.53
CA THR A 24 -15.39 -32.85 -2.58
C THR A 24 -14.22 -33.41 -3.40
N GLY A 25 -13.68 -34.58 -3.02
CA GLY A 25 -12.62 -35.29 -3.73
C GLY A 25 -11.23 -34.65 -3.57
N SER A 26 -10.18 -35.46 -3.41
CA SER A 26 -8.81 -34.99 -3.16
C SER A 26 -8.21 -34.10 -4.27
N ALA A 27 -8.84 -34.05 -5.46
CA ALA A 27 -8.40 -33.20 -6.57
C ALA A 27 -8.65 -31.70 -6.33
N ALA A 28 -9.68 -31.33 -5.56
CA ALA A 28 -9.97 -29.94 -5.21
C ALA A 28 -9.00 -29.35 -4.16
N PHE A 29 -8.29 -30.21 -3.43
CA PHE A 29 -7.43 -29.86 -2.29
C PHE A 29 -5.93 -29.98 -2.58
N LYS A 30 -5.52 -30.06 -3.85
CA LYS A 30 -4.13 -30.28 -4.28
C LYS A 30 -3.26 -29.02 -4.15
N GLY A 31 -3.15 -28.47 -2.94
CA GLY A 31 -2.25 -27.38 -2.60
C GLY A 31 -1.63 -27.60 -1.23
N ASN A 32 -0.29 -27.50 -1.13
CA ASN A 32 0.50 -27.63 0.11
C ASN A 32 0.29 -26.47 1.11
N LEU A 33 -0.93 -25.93 1.17
CA LEU A 33 -1.32 -24.84 2.05
C LEU A 33 -1.65 -25.43 3.42
N LYS A 34 -0.84 -25.06 4.42
CA LYS A 34 -0.93 -25.53 5.82
C LYS A 34 -2.34 -25.38 6.43
N ALA A 35 -3.09 -24.38 5.96
CA ALA A 35 -4.48 -24.12 6.35
C ALA A 35 -5.47 -25.24 5.96
N PHE A 36 -5.21 -26.03 4.91
CA PHE A 36 -6.13 -27.11 4.52
C PHE A 36 -5.86 -28.44 5.26
N ASN A 37 -4.70 -28.56 5.91
CA ASN A 37 -4.28 -29.76 6.65
C ASN A 37 -4.52 -29.67 8.17
N GLN A 38 -5.12 -28.58 8.66
CA GLN A 38 -5.45 -28.38 10.07
C GLN A 38 -6.95 -28.49 10.31
N ASN A 39 -7.33 -28.93 11.51
CA ASN A 39 -8.72 -28.92 11.94
C ASN A 39 -9.23 -27.47 12.06
N ILE A 40 -10.49 -27.20 11.70
CA ILE A 40 -11.08 -25.85 11.83
C ILE A 40 -10.96 -25.35 13.28
N SER A 41 -11.18 -26.23 14.25
CA SER A 41 -11.06 -25.87 15.67
C SER A 41 -9.66 -25.37 16.06
N GLU A 42 -8.61 -25.96 15.50
CA GLU A 42 -7.21 -25.56 15.72
C GLU A 42 -6.88 -24.24 15.01
N GLN A 43 -7.35 -24.07 13.77
CA GLN A 43 -7.17 -22.81 13.04
C GLN A 43 -7.80 -21.64 13.79
N VAL A 44 -9.05 -21.80 14.24
CA VAL A 44 -9.74 -20.78 15.03
C VAL A 44 -8.98 -20.51 16.34
N ALA A 45 -8.49 -21.55 17.02
CA ALA A 45 -7.68 -21.36 18.22
C ALA A 45 -6.40 -20.57 17.94
N ASP A 46 -5.71 -20.83 16.83
CA ASP A 46 -4.50 -20.12 16.42
C ASP A 46 -4.78 -18.66 16.05
N TYR A 47 -5.89 -18.37 15.35
CA TYR A 47 -6.31 -16.99 15.10
C TYR A 47 -6.67 -16.24 16.38
N MET A 48 -7.37 -16.91 17.29
CA MET A 48 -7.79 -16.34 18.57
C MET A 48 -6.64 -16.16 19.57
N ARG A 49 -5.47 -16.75 19.35
CA ARG A 49 -4.26 -16.48 20.15
C ARG A 49 -3.76 -15.05 19.99
N ASN A 50 -3.96 -14.43 18.83
CA ASN A 50 -3.58 -13.03 18.61
C ASN A 50 -4.60 -12.30 17.71
N PRO A 51 -5.77 -11.91 18.26
CA PRO A 51 -6.80 -11.23 17.50
C PRO A 51 -6.35 -9.85 17.02
N SER A 52 -5.44 -9.20 17.76
CA SER A 52 -4.91 -7.88 17.40
C SER A 52 -4.19 -7.88 16.06
N LYS A 53 -3.49 -8.96 15.71
CA LYS A 53 -2.78 -9.07 14.43
C LYS A 53 -3.75 -9.10 13.25
N MET A 54 -4.85 -9.83 13.41
CA MET A 54 -5.90 -9.94 12.40
C MET A 54 -6.61 -8.61 12.21
N MET A 55 -7.02 -7.95 13.30
CA MET A 55 -7.68 -6.65 13.24
C MET A 55 -6.82 -5.63 12.50
N ARG A 56 -5.52 -5.58 12.80
CA ARG A 56 -4.57 -4.68 12.14
C ARG A 56 -4.37 -4.97 10.66
N SER A 57 -4.46 -6.23 10.25
CA SER A 57 -4.39 -6.59 8.82
C SER A 57 -5.64 -6.16 8.04
N MET A 58 -6.76 -5.97 8.74
CA MET A 58 -8.04 -5.59 8.15
C MET A 58 -8.26 -4.07 8.20
N GLN A 59 -7.47 -3.33 8.99
CA GLN A 59 -7.54 -1.88 9.08
C GLN A 59 -6.82 -1.21 7.90
N LEU A 60 -7.48 -0.24 7.29
CA LEU A 60 -6.93 0.58 6.21
C LEU A 60 -6.19 1.78 6.77
N HIS A 61 -5.12 2.18 6.08
CA HIS A 61 -4.51 3.48 6.34
C HIS A 61 -5.41 4.60 5.79
N ARG A 62 -5.61 5.64 6.61
CA ARG A 62 -6.34 6.86 6.22
C ARG A 62 -5.77 7.56 4.98
N SER A 63 -4.49 7.33 4.65
CA SER A 63 -3.87 7.81 3.40
C SER A 63 -4.39 7.13 2.13
N THR A 64 -5.03 5.96 2.26
CA THR A 64 -5.55 5.17 1.13
C THR A 64 -6.95 5.60 0.73
N VAL A 65 -7.71 6.20 1.65
CA VAL A 65 -9.10 6.63 1.44
C VAL A 65 -9.21 8.11 1.76
N GLY A 66 -9.50 8.93 0.75
CA GLY A 66 -9.79 10.36 0.96
C GLY A 66 -11.09 10.51 1.74
N VAL A 67 -11.01 10.87 3.03
CA VAL A 67 -12.19 11.17 3.84
C VAL A 67 -12.77 12.49 3.37
N LEU A 68 -14.00 12.45 2.85
CA LEU A 68 -14.72 13.66 2.44
C LEU A 68 -14.93 14.56 3.67
N GLY A 69 -14.35 15.76 3.66
CA GLY A 69 -14.42 16.71 4.78
C GLY A 69 -13.16 16.80 5.64
N SER A 70 -12.14 15.96 5.44
CA SER A 70 -10.82 16.22 6.03
C SER A 70 -10.12 17.31 5.23
N VAL A 71 -9.89 18.46 5.86
CA VAL A 71 -9.03 19.51 5.29
C VAL A 71 -7.67 18.87 4.99
N PRO A 72 -7.14 18.96 3.76
CA PRO A 72 -5.76 18.57 3.51
C PRO A 72 -4.89 19.55 4.28
N GLU A 73 -4.41 19.15 5.46
CA GLU A 73 -3.37 19.91 6.13
C GLU A 73 -2.17 19.95 5.18
N THR A 74 -2.00 21.12 4.61
CA THR A 74 -0.92 21.48 3.72
C THR A 74 0.25 21.79 4.62
N GLU A 75 1.03 20.78 5.00
CA GLU A 75 2.44 20.87 5.42
C GLU A 75 2.97 19.44 5.65
N PRO A 76 4.11 19.05 5.07
CA PRO A 76 4.80 17.82 5.43
C PRO A 76 5.59 18.06 6.73
N ASP A 77 4.90 18.16 7.86
CA ASP A 77 5.56 18.23 9.16
C ASP A 77 6.06 16.84 9.55
N ILE A 78 7.30 16.58 9.15
CA ILE A 78 8.16 15.54 9.69
C ILE A 78 8.46 15.95 11.14
N LYS A 79 7.59 15.61 12.09
CA LYS A 79 7.91 15.45 13.53
C LYS A 79 6.74 14.89 14.33
N GLU A 80 7.00 13.70 14.88
CA GLU A 80 6.57 13.30 16.24
C GLU A 80 5.06 13.24 16.55
N LYS A 81 4.28 12.57 15.71
CA LYS A 81 3.31 11.60 16.24
C LYS A 81 3.66 10.27 15.62
N GLY A 82 4.08 9.32 16.48
CA GLY A 82 4.53 8.00 16.08
C GLY A 82 3.67 7.50 14.94
N VAL A 83 4.31 7.26 13.79
CA VAL A 83 3.68 6.63 12.63
C VAL A 83 2.89 5.47 13.20
N ASN A 84 1.56 5.60 13.24
CA ASN A 84 0.70 4.48 13.59
C ASN A 84 0.95 3.48 12.48
N VAL A 85 1.87 2.54 12.73
CA VAL A 85 2.16 1.39 11.88
C VAL A 85 0.90 0.52 11.79
N ASP A 86 -0.02 0.70 12.73
CA ASP A 86 -1.36 0.14 12.75
C ASP A 86 -2.34 1.08 12.04
N GLY A 87 -3.18 0.54 11.15
CA GLY A 87 -4.17 1.29 10.38
C GLY A 87 -5.19 2.03 11.25
N ASP A 88 -6.04 2.85 10.62
CA ASP A 88 -7.08 3.59 11.34
C ASP A 88 -8.11 2.61 11.92
N PRO A 89 -8.36 2.60 13.25
CA PRO A 89 -9.31 1.67 13.85
C PRO A 89 -10.75 1.86 13.37
N GLU A 90 -11.09 3.04 12.83
CA GLU A 90 -12.41 3.32 12.28
C GLU A 90 -12.56 2.89 10.81
N LEU A 91 -11.46 2.58 10.12
CA LEU A 91 -11.46 2.27 8.69
C LEU A 91 -11.07 0.81 8.43
N LEU A 92 -12.04 0.00 8.00
CA LEU A 92 -11.87 -1.44 7.72
C LEU A 92 -11.94 -1.73 6.22
N ASP A 93 -11.03 -2.58 5.71
CA ASP A 93 -11.10 -3.14 4.35
C ASP A 93 -11.95 -4.41 4.36
N ASP A 94 -13.25 -4.26 4.10
CA ASP A 94 -14.17 -5.38 3.94
C ASP A 94 -14.40 -5.74 2.46
N SER A 95 -13.59 -5.21 1.54
CA SER A 95 -13.79 -5.37 0.09
C SER A 95 -13.88 -6.83 -0.35
N GLU A 96 -13.07 -7.72 0.23
CA GLU A 96 -13.07 -9.16 -0.08
C GLU A 96 -14.31 -9.85 0.48
N PHE A 97 -14.75 -9.47 1.69
CA PHE A 97 -15.97 -9.98 2.30
C PHE A 97 -17.23 -9.51 1.54
N TYR A 98 -17.29 -8.24 1.16
CA TYR A 98 -18.34 -7.69 0.32
C TYR A 98 -18.40 -8.42 -1.04
N GLN A 99 -17.26 -8.69 -1.67
CA GLN A 99 -17.20 -9.47 -2.92
C GLN A 99 -17.76 -10.88 -2.74
N GLN A 100 -17.48 -11.54 -1.60
CA GLN A 100 -18.02 -12.85 -1.27
C GLN A 100 -19.55 -12.81 -1.11
N LEU A 101 -20.07 -11.85 -0.34
CA LEU A 101 -21.52 -11.67 -0.15
C LEU A 101 -22.24 -11.38 -1.47
N LEU A 102 -21.63 -10.54 -2.30
CA LEU A 102 -22.16 -10.21 -3.61
C LEU A 102 -22.15 -11.43 -4.55
N LYS A 103 -21.14 -12.29 -4.46
CA LYS A 103 -21.08 -13.58 -5.17
C LYS A 103 -22.20 -14.51 -4.73
N GLU A 104 -22.37 -14.69 -3.42
CA GLU A 104 -23.44 -15.52 -2.85
C GLU A 104 -24.82 -14.99 -3.26
N PHE A 105 -25.01 -13.67 -3.20
CA PHE A 105 -26.23 -13.02 -3.67
C PHE A 105 -26.51 -13.37 -5.13
N PHE A 106 -25.56 -13.20 -6.05
CA PHE A 106 -25.79 -13.55 -7.46
C PHE A 106 -26.04 -15.06 -7.68
N GLU A 107 -25.39 -15.93 -6.92
CA GLU A 107 -25.62 -17.38 -6.97
C GLU A 107 -27.05 -17.76 -6.53
N THR A 108 -27.68 -17.00 -5.63
CA THR A 108 -29.08 -17.26 -5.21
C THR A 108 -30.12 -16.82 -6.25
N PHE A 109 -29.83 -15.82 -7.09
CA PHE A 109 -30.77 -15.31 -8.09
C PHE A 109 -30.73 -16.07 -9.42
N ASP A 110 -29.53 -16.31 -9.96
CA ASP A 110 -29.37 -17.08 -11.19
C ASP A 110 -27.93 -17.60 -11.34
N ALA A 111 -27.78 -18.93 -11.30
CA ALA A 111 -26.51 -19.62 -11.48
C ALA A 111 -25.83 -19.28 -12.82
N LYS A 112 -26.59 -18.97 -13.88
CA LYS A 112 -26.03 -18.60 -15.20
C LYS A 112 -25.55 -17.15 -15.28
N SER A 113 -26.16 -16.23 -14.54
CA SER A 113 -25.72 -14.82 -14.49
C SER A 113 -24.47 -14.64 -13.62
N SER A 114 -24.26 -15.52 -12.64
CA SER A 114 -23.16 -15.47 -11.67
C SER A 114 -21.77 -15.35 -12.33
N GLU A 115 -21.55 -16.08 -13.43
CA GLU A 115 -20.25 -16.17 -14.10
C GLU A 115 -19.90 -14.89 -14.88
N THR A 116 -20.92 -14.22 -15.43
CA THR A 116 -20.74 -12.95 -16.16
C THR A 116 -20.56 -11.77 -15.20
N ALA A 117 -21.32 -11.74 -14.10
CA ALA A 117 -21.15 -10.76 -13.02
C ALA A 117 -19.76 -10.88 -12.36
N PHE A 118 -19.30 -12.11 -12.12
CA PHE A 118 -17.97 -12.38 -11.57
C PHE A 118 -16.84 -11.91 -12.49
N TYR A 119 -16.97 -12.11 -13.81
CA TYR A 119 -16.00 -11.62 -14.79
C TYR A 119 -15.93 -10.08 -14.83
N ALA A 120 -17.07 -9.40 -14.66
CA ALA A 120 -17.13 -7.94 -14.59
C ALA A 120 -16.41 -7.39 -13.35
N LEU A 121 -16.63 -8.00 -12.18
CA LEU A 121 -15.93 -7.65 -10.92
C LEU A 121 -14.41 -7.82 -11.03
N LYS A 122 -13.96 -8.92 -11.63
CA LYS A 122 -12.53 -9.17 -11.83
C LYS A 122 -11.88 -8.18 -12.79
N ARG A 123 -12.62 -7.63 -13.76
CA ARG A 123 -12.14 -6.55 -14.65
C ARG A 123 -12.04 -5.19 -13.96
N LEU A 124 -12.85 -4.94 -12.93
CA LEU A 124 -12.81 -3.70 -12.13
C LEU A 124 -11.60 -3.65 -11.18
N GLN A 125 -10.99 -4.80 -10.87
CA GLN A 125 -9.74 -4.83 -10.12
C GLN A 125 -8.62 -4.19 -10.94
N THR A 126 -8.26 -2.96 -10.57
CA THR A 126 -7.14 -2.26 -11.18
C THR A 126 -5.88 -3.05 -10.91
N LYS A 127 -5.27 -3.60 -11.97
CA LYS A 127 -3.97 -4.29 -11.85
C LYS A 127 -3.00 -3.29 -11.22
N LYS A 128 -2.40 -3.65 -10.08
CA LYS A 128 -1.35 -2.86 -9.43
C LYS A 128 -0.19 -2.72 -10.42
N ARG A 129 -0.15 -1.59 -11.13
CA ARG A 129 0.95 -1.25 -12.04
C ARG A 129 2.04 -0.58 -11.21
N LYS A 130 3.29 -0.89 -11.51
CA LYS A 130 4.42 -0.16 -10.93
C LYS A 130 4.19 1.34 -11.17
N ILE A 131 4.31 2.14 -10.12
CA ILE A 131 4.24 3.59 -10.22
C ILE A 131 5.45 4.00 -11.05
N VAL A 132 5.21 4.36 -12.31
CA VAL A 132 6.23 4.84 -13.24
C VAL A 132 6.04 6.34 -13.38
N GLU A 133 7.13 7.10 -13.24
CA GLU A 133 7.13 8.53 -13.49
C GLU A 133 6.80 8.82 -14.97
N ARG A 134 5.53 9.00 -15.29
CA ARG A 134 5.06 9.26 -16.67
C ARG A 134 5.70 10.50 -17.28
N ARG A 135 5.90 11.55 -16.47
CA ARG A 135 6.54 12.80 -16.89
C ARG A 135 8.05 12.63 -17.16
N ALA A 136 8.64 11.53 -16.70
CA ALA A 136 10.02 11.21 -17.02
C ALA A 136 10.16 10.45 -18.35
N SER A 137 9.06 10.04 -18.99
CA SER A 137 9.10 9.57 -20.38
C SER A 137 9.37 10.76 -21.32
N LYS A 138 10.25 10.55 -22.32
CA LYS A 138 10.59 11.55 -23.35
C LYS A 138 11.17 12.86 -22.79
N SER A 139 12.07 12.76 -21.82
CA SER A 139 12.92 13.87 -21.34
C SER A 139 12.20 15.12 -20.81
N ARG A 140 10.94 15.01 -20.35
CA ARG A 140 10.21 16.16 -19.74
C ARG A 140 10.58 16.43 -18.28
N LYS A 141 11.48 15.61 -17.70
CA LYS A 141 12.07 15.77 -16.37
C LYS A 141 13.58 15.64 -16.51
N ILE A 142 14.32 16.60 -15.97
CA ILE A 142 15.79 16.56 -15.93
C ILE A 142 16.21 15.43 -15.00
N ARG A 143 17.11 14.58 -15.48
CA ARG A 143 17.72 13.50 -14.70
C ARG A 143 19.21 13.72 -14.66
N TYR A 144 19.77 13.67 -13.46
CA TYR A 144 21.21 13.77 -13.27
C TYR A 144 21.84 12.38 -13.45
N HIS A 145 21.97 11.95 -14.70
CA HIS A 145 22.73 10.76 -15.08
C HIS A 145 23.99 11.19 -15.82
N VAL A 146 25.11 10.56 -15.49
CA VAL A 146 26.37 10.75 -16.22
C VAL A 146 26.25 10.04 -17.56
N HIS A 147 26.45 10.75 -18.65
CA HIS A 147 26.45 10.20 -20.00
C HIS A 147 27.91 10.00 -20.46
N GLU A 148 28.39 8.76 -20.49
CA GLU A 148 29.81 8.43 -20.73
C GLU A 148 30.39 9.07 -22.00
N LYS A 149 29.62 9.16 -23.09
CA LYS A 149 30.08 9.72 -24.37
C LYS A 149 30.40 11.22 -24.33
N ILE A 150 29.81 11.97 -23.39
CA ILE A 150 30.06 13.41 -23.22
C ILE A 150 30.95 13.72 -22.03
N VAL A 151 31.34 12.70 -21.25
CA VAL A 151 32.36 12.85 -20.22
C VAL A 151 33.67 13.19 -20.93
N ASN A 152 34.35 14.25 -20.48
CA ASN A 152 35.60 14.75 -21.07
C ASN A 152 35.48 15.21 -22.54
N PHE A 153 34.29 15.63 -22.99
CA PHE A 153 34.11 16.11 -24.37
C PHE A 153 34.94 17.36 -24.71
N MET A 154 35.13 18.27 -23.74
CA MET A 154 35.97 19.46 -23.88
C MET A 154 36.80 19.67 -22.61
N ALA A 155 38.02 20.17 -22.78
CA ALA A 155 38.84 20.63 -21.68
C ALA A 155 38.32 21.98 -21.14
N PRO A 156 38.38 22.23 -19.83
CA PRO A 156 37.99 23.51 -19.26
C PRO A 156 38.95 24.61 -19.73
N GLU A 157 38.42 25.66 -20.34
CA GLU A 157 39.17 26.86 -20.71
C GLU A 157 39.01 27.92 -19.61
N PRO A 158 40.11 28.51 -19.11
CA PRO A 158 40.02 29.53 -18.08
C PRO A 158 39.35 30.78 -18.63
N MET A 159 38.21 31.17 -18.04
CA MET A 159 37.57 32.43 -18.37
C MET A 159 38.37 33.58 -17.74
N ASN A 160 38.96 34.43 -18.58
CA ASN A 160 39.60 35.67 -18.13
C ASN A 160 38.52 36.72 -17.82
N LEU A 161 38.08 36.74 -16.56
CA LEU A 161 37.17 37.76 -16.08
C LEU A 161 37.93 39.10 -15.91
N PRO A 162 37.36 40.23 -16.37
CA PRO A 162 37.97 41.52 -16.15
C PRO A 162 38.01 41.83 -14.64
N PRO A 163 39.07 42.48 -14.11
CA PRO A 163 39.21 42.79 -12.69
C PRO A 163 38.04 43.58 -12.08
N MET A 164 37.29 44.31 -12.91
CA MET A 164 36.11 45.08 -12.50
C MET A 164 34.85 44.22 -12.31
N ALA A 165 34.79 43.01 -12.87
CA ALA A 165 33.58 42.19 -12.90
C ALA A 165 32.97 41.93 -11.51
N PRO A 166 33.73 41.58 -10.46
CA PRO A 166 33.16 41.35 -9.12
C PRO A 166 32.43 42.60 -8.58
N LYS A 167 33.07 43.76 -8.70
CA LYS A 167 32.49 45.05 -8.25
C LYS A 167 31.26 45.44 -9.06
N LEU A 168 31.23 45.08 -10.34
CA LEU A 168 30.10 45.32 -11.23
C LEU A 168 28.91 44.42 -10.86
N PHE A 169 29.14 43.12 -10.60
CA PHE A 169 28.10 42.18 -10.18
C PHE A 169 27.52 42.51 -8.79
N GLU A 170 28.35 43.01 -7.87
CA GLU A 170 27.88 43.45 -6.56
C GLU A 170 26.91 44.64 -6.63
N ASN A 171 27.09 45.52 -7.62
CA ASN A 171 26.30 46.75 -7.75
C ASN A 171 25.29 46.72 -8.91
N LEU A 172 25.11 45.55 -9.57
CA LEU A 172 24.35 45.42 -10.83
C LEU A 172 22.90 45.89 -10.71
N PHE A 173 22.28 45.64 -9.55
CA PHE A 173 20.89 46.01 -9.26
C PHE A 173 20.75 47.02 -8.11
N GLY A 174 21.83 47.72 -7.75
CA GLY A 174 21.79 48.81 -6.76
C GLY A 174 21.58 48.37 -5.30
N LEU A 175 21.75 47.09 -4.97
CA LEU A 175 21.67 46.60 -3.60
C LEU A 175 22.91 47.02 -2.81
N LYS A 176 22.78 48.05 -1.98
CA LYS A 176 23.80 48.40 -0.99
C LYS A 176 23.93 47.24 0.01
N LYS A 177 25.06 46.53 0.03
CA LYS A 177 25.43 45.68 1.18
C LYS A 177 25.48 46.59 2.41
N GLN A 178 24.63 46.35 3.40
CA GLN A 178 24.91 46.84 4.75
C GLN A 178 26.18 46.14 5.19
N GLN A 179 27.29 46.87 5.33
CA GLN A 179 28.47 46.35 5.99
C GLN A 179 28.07 46.05 7.44
N SER A 180 27.88 44.77 7.78
CA SER A 180 27.85 44.37 9.18
C SER A 180 29.25 44.60 9.73
N ALA A 181 29.41 45.67 10.50
CA ALA A 181 30.64 45.94 11.22
C ALA A 181 30.84 44.81 12.25
N SER A 182 31.64 43.79 11.92
CA SER A 182 32.18 42.89 12.92
C SER A 182 33.38 43.61 13.54
N MET A 183 33.15 44.21 14.71
CA MET A 183 34.21 44.65 15.62
C MET A 183 35.10 43.46 16.00
N ALA A 184 36.37 43.79 16.23
CA ALA A 184 37.38 42.96 16.87
C ALA A 184 36.97 42.48 18.27
#